data_AF-A0A6V7XCN7-F1
#
_entry.id   AF-A0A6V7XCN7-F1
#
_cell.length_a   1.000
_cell.length_b   1.000
_cell.length_c   1.000
_cell.angle_alpha   90.00
_cell.angle_beta   90.00
_cell.angle_gamma   90.00
#
_symmetry.space_group_name_H-M   'P 1'
#
loop_
_entity.id
_entity.type
_entity.pdbx_description
1 polymer ?
#
loop_
_entity_poly.entity_id
_entity_poly.type
_entity_poly.pdbx_seq_one_letter_code
_entity_poly.pdbx_strand_id
1 'polypeptide(L)'
;MSFHKIDRDSVNSITNALDFFQVPPTNVSISSSKVFEILPSNPVTDTPIHFKIHSSQNYIDLSKVYLFTEFRIKKESEDGKLVKLAATDNVAPIQLIGQTFINNMRITVNGREI
;
A
#
# COMPACT_ATOMS: atom_id res chain seq x y z
N MET A 1 42.50 15.99 3.72
CA MET A 1 42.29 14.93 2.72
C MET A 1 43.38 13.89 2.92
N SER A 2 43.10 12.83 3.68
CA SER A 2 44.08 11.78 3.99
C SER A 2 44.00 10.70 2.91
N PHE A 3 45.01 10.64 2.04
CA PHE A 3 45.16 9.59 1.05
C PHE A 3 46.09 8.51 1.63
N HIS A 4 45.60 7.28 1.78
CA HIS A 4 46.39 6.19 2.34
C HIS A 4 46.86 5.27 1.20
N LYS A 5 48.16 5.24 0.95
CA LYS A 5 48.77 4.25 0.06
C LYS A 5 48.92 2.94 0.82
N ILE A 6 48.52 1.83 0.20
CA ILE A 6 48.63 0.50 0.82
C ILE A 6 50.09 0.00 0.74
N ASP A 7 50.80 0.30 -0.34
CA ASP A 7 52.26 0.14 -0.45
C ASP A 7 52.90 1.23 -1.35
N ARG A 8 54.23 1.16 -1.54
CA ARG A 8 55.02 2.16 -2.26
C ARG A 8 54.63 2.28 -3.74
N ASP A 9 54.22 1.17 -4.36
CA ASP A 9 53.97 1.09 -5.80
C ASP A 9 52.46 1.18 -6.13
N SER A 10 51.62 1.26 -5.08
CA SER A 10 50.18 1.48 -5.19
C SER A 10 49.83 2.83 -5.81
N VAL A 11 48.97 2.80 -6.82
CA VAL A 11 48.26 3.98 -7.32
C VAL A 11 47.35 4.55 -6.23
N ASN A 12 47.09 5.86 -6.26
CA ASN A 12 46.21 6.51 -5.30
C ASN A 12 44.82 5.86 -5.37
N SER A 13 44.43 5.12 -4.32
CA SER A 13 43.08 4.56 -4.25
C SER A 13 42.10 5.63 -3.79
N ILE A 14 40.88 5.55 -4.31
CA ILE A 14 39.78 6.43 -3.93
C ILE A 14 39.43 6.13 -2.47
N THR A 15 39.24 7.17 -1.65
CA THR A 15 38.82 7.04 -0.26
C THR A 15 37.61 6.12 -0.15
N ASN A 16 37.66 5.16 0.78
CA ASN A 16 36.60 4.19 1.08
C ASN A 16 35.36 4.83 1.77
N ALA A 17 34.93 6.00 1.31
CA ALA A 17 33.90 6.81 1.94
C ALA A 17 32.47 6.34 1.63
N LEU A 18 32.30 5.27 0.86
CA LEU A 18 30.99 4.73 0.46
C LEU A 18 30.94 3.24 0.79
N ASP A 19 30.18 2.92 1.83
CA ASP A 19 29.74 1.58 2.15
C ASP A 19 28.88 1.04 0.99
N PHE A 20 29.26 -0.10 0.42
CA PHE A 20 28.54 -0.75 -0.68
C PHE A 20 27.09 -1.16 -0.33
N PHE A 21 26.76 -1.24 0.97
CA PHE A 21 25.41 -1.53 1.45
C PHE A 21 24.64 -0.29 1.90
N GLN A 22 25.29 0.87 1.96
CA GLN A 22 24.57 2.12 1.97
C GLN A 22 24.19 2.44 0.54
N VAL A 23 22.87 2.55 0.30
CA VAL A 23 22.39 3.23 -0.90
C VAL A 23 23.09 4.58 -0.87
N PRO A 24 23.95 4.91 -1.86
CA PRO A 24 24.53 6.24 -1.93
C PRO A 24 23.34 7.21 -1.83
N PRO A 25 23.44 8.34 -1.13
CA PRO A 25 22.43 9.37 -1.27
C PRO A 25 22.49 9.91 -2.70
N THR A 26 22.02 9.11 -3.66
CA THR A 26 21.67 9.53 -4.99
C THR A 26 20.54 10.51 -4.75
N ASN A 27 20.83 11.78 -5.03
CA ASN A 27 19.87 12.86 -4.96
C ASN A 27 18.82 12.62 -6.06
N VAL A 28 17.89 11.70 -5.78
CA VAL A 28 16.78 11.37 -6.67
C VAL A 28 15.71 12.42 -6.43
N SER A 29 15.66 13.43 -7.29
CA SER A 29 14.55 14.37 -7.30
C SER A 29 13.31 13.68 -7.86
N ILE A 30 12.18 13.78 -7.16
CA ILE A 30 10.88 13.35 -7.67
C ILE A 30 10.44 14.36 -8.72
N SER A 31 10.46 13.98 -10.00
CA SER A 31 9.99 14.85 -11.09
C SER A 31 8.48 15.02 -11.08
N SER A 32 7.74 13.97 -10.73
CA SER A 32 6.30 14.01 -10.50
C SER A 32 5.86 12.84 -9.63
N SER A 33 4.80 13.05 -8.84
CA SER A 33 4.13 12.01 -8.06
C SER A 33 2.64 12.11 -8.30
N LYS A 34 1.97 10.96 -8.38
CA LYS A 34 0.52 10.86 -8.59
C LYS A 34 -0.04 9.74 -7.74
N VAL A 35 -1.23 9.97 -7.20
CA VAL A 35 -2.05 8.93 -6.59
C VAL A 35 -3.07 8.49 -7.63
N PHE A 36 -3.27 7.18 -7.77
CA PHE A 36 -4.28 6.61 -8.66
C PHE A 36 -5.10 5.58 -7.89
N GLU A 37 -6.36 5.46 -8.29
CA GLU A 37 -7.29 4.49 -7.72
C GLU A 37 -7.15 3.14 -8.44
N ILE A 38 -7.22 2.06 -7.66
CA ILE A 38 -7.25 0.69 -8.19
C ILE A 38 -8.59 0.07 -7.82
N LEU A 39 -9.35 -0.28 -8.84
CA LEU A 39 -10.63 -0.95 -8.67
C LEU A 39 -10.45 -2.46 -8.44
N PRO A 40 -11.41 -3.12 -7.78
CA PRO A 40 -11.42 -4.58 -7.66
C PRO A 40 -11.38 -5.28 -9.02
N SER A 41 -10.64 -6.38 -9.11
CA SER A 41 -10.61 -7.20 -10.32
C SER A 41 -11.83 -8.13 -10.45
N ASN A 42 -12.52 -8.39 -9.35
CA ASN A 42 -13.74 -9.18 -9.29
C ASN A 42 -14.91 -8.34 -8.73
N PRO A 43 -16.17 -8.73 -9.00
CA PRO A 43 -17.33 -8.07 -8.42
C PRO A 43 -17.26 -8.06 -6.89
N VAL A 44 -17.72 -6.98 -6.26
CA VAL A 44 -17.69 -6.80 -4.79
C VAL A 44 -18.60 -7.80 -4.06
N THR A 45 -19.49 -8.48 -4.78
CA THR A 45 -20.34 -9.56 -4.25
C THR A 45 -19.59 -10.89 -4.08
N ASP A 46 -18.40 -11.02 -4.68
CA ASP A 46 -17.60 -12.23 -4.66
C ASP A 46 -16.41 -12.08 -3.71
N THR A 47 -16.26 -13.02 -2.78
CA THR A 47 -15.22 -12.98 -1.73
C THR A 47 -14.25 -14.15 -1.89
N PRO A 48 -12.93 -13.92 -1.88
CA PRO A 48 -12.24 -12.68 -1.51
C PRO A 48 -12.22 -11.61 -2.62
N ILE A 49 -12.17 -10.33 -2.21
CA ILE A 49 -12.00 -9.20 -3.13
C ILE A 49 -10.53 -9.11 -3.52
N HIS A 50 -10.26 -9.05 -4.81
CA HIS A 50 -8.92 -9.05 -5.39
C HIS A 50 -8.56 -7.68 -5.96
N PHE A 51 -7.35 -7.21 -5.64
CA PHE A 51 -6.75 -6.02 -6.23
C PHE A 51 -5.45 -6.43 -6.93
N LYS A 52 -5.21 -5.89 -8.13
CA LYS A 52 -4.00 -6.18 -8.90
C LYS A 52 -3.33 -4.88 -9.32
N ILE A 53 -2.10 -4.70 -8.83
CA ILE A 53 -1.22 -3.63 -9.27
C ILE A 53 -0.45 -4.17 -10.49
N HIS A 54 -0.69 -3.58 -11.66
CA HIS A 54 0.06 -3.93 -12.86
C HIS A 54 1.45 -3.32 -12.83
N SER A 55 2.42 -3.99 -13.47
CA SER A 55 3.76 -3.43 -13.63
C SER A 55 3.69 -2.12 -14.42
N SER A 56 4.45 -1.13 -13.96
CA SER A 56 4.54 0.18 -14.60
C SER A 56 6.00 0.61 -14.67
N GLN A 57 6.30 1.57 -15.55
CA GLN A 57 7.64 2.19 -15.62
C GLN A 57 7.93 3.10 -14.42
N ASN A 58 6.91 3.50 -13.67
CA ASN A 58 7.04 4.34 -12.50
C ASN A 58 7.33 3.49 -11.26
N TYR A 59 8.15 4.05 -10.38
CA TYR A 59 8.30 3.54 -9.03
C TYR A 59 6.97 3.65 -8.28
N ILE A 60 6.58 2.56 -7.63
CA ILE A 60 5.38 2.51 -6.79
C ILE A 60 5.84 2.53 -5.34
N ASP A 61 5.50 3.61 -4.65
CA ASP A 61 5.72 3.74 -3.22
C ASP A 61 4.59 3.02 -2.46
N LEU A 62 4.91 1.87 -1.87
CA LEU A 62 3.97 1.07 -1.06
C LEU A 62 3.85 1.56 0.40
N SER A 63 4.59 2.61 0.80
CA SER A 63 4.49 3.17 2.15
C SER A 63 3.14 3.86 2.42
N LYS A 64 2.43 4.26 1.36
CA LYS A 64 1.15 4.98 1.41
C LYS A 64 0.09 4.29 0.56
N VAL A 65 -0.33 3.11 0.99
CA VAL A 65 -1.44 2.37 0.38
C VAL A 65 -2.63 2.41 1.34
N TYR A 66 -3.77 2.89 0.83
CA TYR A 66 -5.01 3.00 1.60
C TYR A 66 -6.09 2.14 0.95
N LEU A 67 -6.85 1.42 1.78
CA LEU A 67 -8.11 0.82 1.36
C LEU A 67 -9.23 1.79 1.74
N PHE A 68 -9.87 2.38 0.74
CA PHE A 68 -11.02 3.25 0.97
C PHE A 68 -12.29 2.41 1.05
N THR A 69 -13.09 2.61 2.10
CA THR A 69 -14.36 1.89 2.30
C THR A 69 -15.47 2.83 2.73
N GLU A 70 -16.66 2.65 2.14
CA GLU A 70 -17.88 3.35 2.50
C GLU A 70 -18.89 2.36 3.07
N PHE A 71 -19.34 2.60 4.30
CA PHE A 71 -20.34 1.78 4.97
C PHE A 71 -21.68 2.51 5.03
N ARG A 72 -22.77 1.79 4.76
CA ARG A 72 -24.13 2.28 4.97
C ARG A 72 -24.97 1.20 5.65
N ILE A 73 -25.63 1.59 6.74
CA ILE A 73 -26.65 0.76 7.38
C ILE A 73 -27.96 0.92 6.61
N LYS A 74 -28.58 -0.21 6.24
CA LYS A 74 -29.92 -0.27 5.63
C LYS A 74 -30.78 -1.23 6.45
N LYS A 75 -32.09 -0.98 6.50
CA LYS A 75 -33.07 -1.86 7.14
C LYS A 75 -33.67 -2.80 6.11
N GLU A 76 -33.96 -4.03 6.49
CA GLU A 76 -34.70 -4.97 5.64
C GLU A 76 -36.21 -4.81 5.89
N SER A 77 -36.99 -4.70 4.81
CA SER A 77 -38.45 -4.68 4.85
C SER A 77 -39.01 -6.08 5.03
N GLU A 78 -40.30 -6.21 5.35
CA GLU A 78 -41.01 -7.49 5.42
C GLU A 78 -40.92 -8.30 4.11
N ASP A 79 -40.79 -7.62 2.98
CA ASP A 79 -40.61 -8.21 1.64
C ASP A 79 -39.15 -8.58 1.31
N GLY A 80 -38.22 -8.50 2.27
CA GLY A 80 -36.79 -8.77 2.05
C GLY A 80 -36.03 -7.68 1.27
N LYS A 81 -36.61 -6.49 1.10
CA LYS A 81 -35.99 -5.36 0.38
C LYS A 81 -35.25 -4.43 1.33
N LEU A 82 -34.06 -3.96 0.92
CA LEU A 82 -33.28 -2.99 1.69
C LEU A 82 -33.86 -1.57 1.53
N VAL A 83 -34.34 -1.00 2.64
CA VAL A 83 -34.92 0.35 2.75
C VAL A 83 -34.04 1.28 3.60
N LYS A 84 -34.28 2.59 3.48
CA LYS A 84 -33.59 3.61 4.29
C LYS A 84 -34.06 3.55 5.74
N LEU A 85 -33.19 3.92 6.66
CA LEU A 85 -33.51 4.06 8.08
C LEU A 85 -34.45 5.25 8.30
N ALA A 86 -35.41 5.08 9.21
CA ALA A 86 -36.20 6.16 9.79
C ALA A 86 -35.47 6.75 11.00
N ALA A 87 -35.79 8.00 11.37
CA ALA A 87 -35.17 8.68 12.51
C ALA A 87 -35.42 7.97 13.87
N THR A 88 -36.43 7.10 13.93
CA THR A 88 -36.80 6.32 15.12
C THR A 88 -36.10 4.97 15.20
N ASP A 89 -35.39 4.52 14.15
CA ASP A 89 -34.70 3.23 14.16
C ASP A 89 -33.47 3.31 15.09
N ASN A 90 -33.48 2.52 16.17
CA ASN A 90 -32.37 2.46 17.14
C ASN A 90 -31.25 1.56 16.62
N VAL A 91 -30.44 2.07 15.70
CA VAL A 91 -29.30 1.34 15.12
C VAL A 91 -28.02 2.15 15.20
N ALA A 92 -26.91 1.47 15.44
CA ALA A 92 -25.58 2.05 15.46
C ALA A 92 -24.56 1.05 14.88
N PRO A 93 -23.46 1.52 14.27
CA PRO A 93 -22.38 0.63 13.89
C PRO A 93 -21.74 0.00 15.13
N ILE A 94 -21.17 -1.19 14.97
CA ILE A 94 -20.33 -1.80 16.00
C ILE A 94 -19.07 -0.96 16.23
N GLN A 95 -18.51 -1.09 17.43
CA GLN A 95 -17.22 -0.48 17.74
C GLN A 95 -16.16 -0.97 16.74
N LEU A 96 -15.36 -0.03 16.22
CA LEU A 96 -14.25 -0.30 15.30
C LEU A 96 -14.66 -1.05 14.01
N ILE A 97 -15.84 -0.74 13.43
CA ILE A 97 -16.32 -1.34 12.18
C ILE A 97 -15.28 -1.33 11.05
N GLY A 98 -14.47 -0.26 10.95
CA GLY A 98 -13.40 -0.16 9.96
C GLY A 98 -12.21 -1.10 10.20
N GLN A 99 -12.04 -1.64 11.40
CA GLN A 99 -11.02 -2.65 11.69
C GLN A 99 -11.60 -4.07 11.61
N THR A 100 -12.86 -4.24 11.97
CA THR A 100 -13.50 -5.57 12.07
C THR A 100 -14.09 -6.08 10.76
N PHE A 101 -14.28 -5.22 9.74
CA PHE A 101 -14.82 -5.68 8.46
C PHE A 101 -13.82 -6.53 7.64
N ILE A 102 -12.51 -6.38 7.89
CA ILE A 102 -11.47 -7.13 7.20
C ILE A 102 -11.11 -8.36 8.04
N ASN A 103 -11.62 -9.53 7.64
CA ASN A 103 -11.29 -10.78 8.33
C ASN A 103 -9.87 -11.26 8.02
N ASN A 104 -9.44 -11.11 6.76
CA ASN A 104 -8.12 -11.53 6.32
C ASN A 104 -7.68 -10.67 5.12
N MET A 105 -6.44 -10.23 5.14
CA MET A 105 -5.79 -9.54 4.03
C MET A 105 -4.50 -10.29 3.71
N ARG A 106 -4.33 -10.67 2.44
CA ARG A 106 -3.11 -11.31 1.96
C ARG A 106 -2.48 -10.45 0.89
N ILE A 107 -1.18 -10.23 1.03
CA ILE A 107 -0.40 -9.43 0.09
C ILE A 107 0.63 -10.35 -0.53
N THR A 108 0.65 -10.41 -1.86
CA THR A 108 1.67 -11.17 -2.59
C THR A 108 2.45 -10.23 -3.50
N VAL A 109 3.78 -10.35 -3.47
CA VAL A 109 4.69 -9.64 -4.37
C VAL A 109 5.52 -10.69 -5.09
N ASN A 110 5.50 -10.65 -6.43
CA ASN A 110 6.21 -11.61 -7.27
C ASN A 110 5.91 -13.08 -6.94
N GLY A 111 4.66 -13.39 -6.57
CA GLY A 111 4.22 -14.74 -6.22
C GLY A 111 4.60 -15.21 -4.82
N ARG A 112 5.24 -14.37 -4.00
CA ARG A 112 5.53 -14.64 -2.59
C ARG A 112 4.63 -13.81 -1.68
N GLU A 113 3.99 -14.47 -0.73
CA GLU A 113 3.23 -13.81 0.35
C GLU A 113 4.20 -13.12 1.32
N ILE A 114 3.86 -11.90 1.73
CA ILE A 114 4.65 -11.07 2.67
C ILE A 114 3.85 -10.86 3.95
#